data_AF-A0A958LEV4-F1
#
_entry.id   AF-A0A958LEV4-F1
#
_cell.length_a   1.000
_cell.length_b   1.000
_cell.length_c   1.000
_cell.angle_alpha   90.00
_cell.angle_beta   90.00
_cell.angle_gamma   90.00
#
_symmetry.space_group_name_H-M   'P 1'
#
loop_
_entity.id
_entity.type
_entity.pdbx_description
1 polymer ?
#
loop_
_entity_poly.entity_id
_entity_poly.type
_entity_poly.pdbx_seq_one_letter_code
_entity_poly.pdbx_strand_id
1 'polypeptide(L)'
;AGVIGAMGNNGIGITGINWRVKIMPLRFLNASGSGTTDGAIAAIEYAIEAKQRGVNLRVLSNSWGGAGASQALEAAIEAARQEGILFVAAAGNSGSDNDTSPIYPASYGASNILAVAAIDSDGNRASFSNYGAHSVDLAAPGVSILSTYTGGGYKVLSGTSMAAPHVAGVAALLLAAEPSLSLPQLRTRLVGTVTPLSTLSGQLASAGTINAYNALSNTQTIQPPPVSSFSYHQTAQPAPYQETLDTRLMNADDAYVTVELPFDFSFFGESFSRIAVSTNGRIVPLVTGAEAPTTSDYANALTQGIAPYHDDLYPATAVVPSESGVWLHQSEDEVVITWIMIHYAHRASPTAESVVRFQVVLEASGAIYFRYGDTLAGSSNLDYGASATIGVAPVAGFGGKSLLISHNTPAPALVGSGKSLRLSAAHPTIRDFDGDGRSDIVVWRPAFGYWFVLLSSTDFSYAQHKSFQFGLPGDIPAPGDFDGDGMMDLAVFRPTWGLWYVAQSSSGFSSVTATQWGLPGDIPLPQDYDGDGRADLAVWRPSSGMLYVLRSSSGFNREAALLGSQQAFLTVQAGG
;
A
#
# COMPACT_ATOMS: atom_id res chain seq x y z
N ALA A 1 32.37 -1.35 3.55
CA ALA A 1 33.24 -0.21 3.19
C ALA A 1 33.76 -0.30 1.76
N GLY A 2 34.54 -1.34 1.38
CA GLY A 2 35.05 -1.48 0.01
C GLY A 2 33.98 -1.47 -1.08
N VAL A 3 32.88 -2.19 -0.89
CA VAL A 3 31.70 -2.17 -1.78
C VAL A 3 31.18 -0.75 -2.02
N ILE A 4 31.05 0.07 -0.98
CA ILE A 4 30.54 1.45 -1.08
C ILE A 4 31.52 2.35 -1.83
N GLY A 5 32.83 2.25 -1.50
CA GLY A 5 33.77 3.34 -1.77
C GLY A 5 35.24 2.97 -1.94
N ALA A 6 35.57 1.75 -2.39
CA ALA A 6 36.95 1.49 -2.83
C ALA A 6 37.31 2.41 -4.01
N MET A 7 38.50 3.02 -3.96
CA MET A 7 38.94 4.01 -4.93
C MET A 7 39.01 3.40 -6.34
N GLY A 8 38.23 3.95 -7.26
CA GLY A 8 38.24 3.52 -8.66
C GLY A 8 39.43 4.07 -9.44
N ASN A 9 39.80 3.36 -10.51
CA ASN A 9 40.80 3.75 -11.51
C ASN A 9 42.20 4.11 -10.95
N ASN A 10 42.63 3.43 -9.88
CA ASN A 10 43.97 3.58 -9.29
C ASN A 10 44.92 2.42 -9.64
N GLY A 11 44.47 1.44 -10.43
CA GLY A 11 45.25 0.26 -10.81
C GLY A 11 45.43 -0.79 -9.70
N ILE A 12 44.70 -0.72 -8.58
CA ILE A 12 44.88 -1.61 -7.42
C ILE A 12 43.54 -2.21 -6.99
N GLY A 13 43.41 -3.54 -7.09
CA GLY A 13 42.32 -4.29 -6.46
C GLY A 13 40.95 -4.13 -7.11
N ILE A 14 40.00 -3.55 -6.37
CA ILE A 14 38.59 -3.43 -6.75
C ILE A 14 38.14 -1.96 -6.79
N THR A 15 36.97 -1.71 -7.38
CA THR A 15 36.27 -0.43 -7.26
C THR A 15 35.01 -0.58 -6.39
N GLY A 16 34.71 0.47 -5.62
CA GLY A 16 33.41 0.63 -5.00
C GLY A 16 32.40 1.22 -5.98
N ILE A 17 31.13 1.26 -5.55
CA ILE A 17 30.07 1.97 -6.25
C ILE A 17 30.41 3.46 -6.43
N ASN A 18 30.99 4.07 -5.41
CA ASN A 18 31.45 5.46 -5.45
C ASN A 18 32.97 5.51 -5.53
N TRP A 19 33.51 6.07 -6.62
CA TRP A 19 34.96 6.22 -6.75
C TRP A 19 35.51 7.34 -5.85
N ARG A 20 34.62 8.27 -5.44
CA ARG A 20 34.91 9.39 -4.54
C ARG A 20 33.79 9.52 -3.52
N VAL A 21 34.05 9.03 -2.31
CA VAL A 21 33.13 9.16 -1.16
C VAL A 21 33.94 9.19 0.13
N LYS A 22 33.42 9.85 1.16
CA LYS A 22 33.99 9.79 2.51
C LYS A 22 33.19 8.79 3.34
N ILE A 23 33.87 7.86 4.00
CA ILE A 23 33.25 6.86 4.88
C ILE A 23 33.57 7.23 6.33
N MET A 24 32.54 7.33 7.17
CA MET A 24 32.66 7.50 8.61
C MET A 24 32.52 6.14 9.30
N PRO A 25 33.61 5.52 9.80
CA PRO A 25 33.52 4.24 10.47
C PRO A 25 33.02 4.42 11.92
N LEU A 26 31.88 3.80 12.23
CA LEU A 26 31.29 3.79 13.57
C LEU A 26 31.34 2.36 14.12
N ARG A 27 32.33 2.09 14.97
CA ARG A 27 32.63 0.73 15.43
C ARG A 27 31.91 0.43 16.74
N PHE A 28 30.92 -0.45 16.69
CA PHE A 28 30.30 -1.06 17.88
C PHE A 28 30.45 -2.59 17.93
N LEU A 29 30.92 -3.21 16.84
CA LEU A 29 31.25 -4.64 16.78
C LEU A 29 32.73 -4.89 17.11
N ASN A 30 32.98 -5.97 17.85
CA ASN A 30 34.31 -6.46 18.19
C ASN A 30 34.91 -7.33 17.06
N ALA A 31 36.10 -7.90 17.30
CA ALA A 31 36.81 -8.70 16.29
C ALA A 31 36.11 -10.02 15.90
N SER A 32 35.19 -10.53 16.73
CA SER A 32 34.37 -11.71 16.42
C SER A 32 33.04 -11.34 15.76
N GLY A 33 32.81 -10.07 15.43
CA GLY A 33 31.56 -9.59 14.82
C GLY A 33 30.39 -9.42 15.80
N SER A 34 30.66 -9.41 17.11
CA SER A 34 29.64 -9.25 18.16
C SER A 34 29.64 -7.84 18.75
N GLY A 35 28.47 -7.34 19.15
CA GLY A 35 28.28 -6.05 19.81
C GLY A 35 26.95 -6.00 20.55
N THR A 36 26.61 -4.84 21.10
CA THR A 36 25.39 -4.63 21.91
C THR A 36 24.44 -3.66 21.23
N THR A 37 23.15 -3.75 21.56
CA THR A 37 22.12 -2.78 21.13
C THR A 37 22.48 -1.36 21.57
N ASP A 38 22.97 -1.17 22.80
CA ASP A 38 23.43 0.14 23.30
C ASP A 38 24.58 0.70 22.44
N GLY A 39 25.50 -0.16 22.00
CA GLY A 39 26.58 0.25 21.11
C GLY A 39 26.08 0.67 19.73
N ALA A 40 25.04 0.01 19.21
CA ALA A 40 24.39 0.40 17.96
C ALA A 40 23.67 1.75 18.10
N ILE A 41 22.94 1.97 19.20
CA ILE A 41 22.27 3.24 19.52
C ILE A 41 23.30 4.38 19.58
N ALA A 42 24.38 4.21 20.36
CA ALA A 42 25.43 5.21 20.47
C ALA A 42 26.10 5.54 19.12
N ALA A 43 26.22 4.56 18.22
CA ALA A 43 26.72 4.79 16.87
C ALA A 43 25.74 5.64 16.04
N ILE A 44 24.44 5.37 16.11
CA ILE A 44 23.41 6.14 15.40
C ILE A 44 23.36 7.58 15.94
N GLU A 45 23.37 7.76 17.25
CA GLU A 45 23.41 9.07 17.91
C GLU A 45 24.65 9.87 17.50
N TYR A 46 25.83 9.24 17.48
CA TYR A 46 27.04 9.92 17.00
C TYR A 46 26.94 10.36 15.54
N ALA A 47 26.29 9.56 14.68
CA ALA A 47 26.06 9.93 13.27
C ALA A 47 25.15 11.16 13.15
N ILE A 48 24.09 11.21 13.97
CA ILE A 48 23.19 12.37 14.08
C ILE A 48 23.97 13.61 14.55
N GLU A 49 24.72 13.50 15.64
CA GLU A 49 25.55 14.61 16.15
C GLU A 49 26.58 15.09 15.13
N ALA A 50 27.19 14.18 14.38
CA ALA A 50 28.14 14.56 13.33
C ALA A 50 27.42 15.34 12.21
N LYS A 51 26.22 14.92 11.82
CA LYS A 51 25.41 15.63 10.84
C LYS A 51 25.01 17.03 11.34
N GLN A 52 24.55 17.14 12.58
CA GLN A 52 24.20 18.41 13.22
C GLN A 52 25.40 19.38 13.32
N ARG A 53 26.62 18.84 13.42
CA ARG A 53 27.89 19.60 13.33
C ARG A 53 28.30 19.99 11.89
N GLY A 54 27.44 19.75 10.90
CA GLY A 54 27.66 20.14 9.50
C GLY A 54 28.34 19.07 8.63
N VAL A 55 28.49 17.83 9.11
CA VAL A 55 28.93 16.74 8.24
C VAL A 55 27.80 16.36 7.29
N ASN A 56 28.08 16.26 5.99
CA ASN A 56 27.11 15.73 5.03
C ASN A 56 26.96 14.20 5.18
N LEU A 57 26.29 13.78 6.25
CA LEU A 57 25.93 12.39 6.53
C LEU A 57 24.43 12.21 6.26
N ARG A 58 24.12 11.34 5.30
CA ARG A 58 22.74 11.11 4.83
C ARG A 58 22.39 9.65 4.63
N VAL A 59 23.35 8.73 4.78
CA VAL A 59 23.15 7.30 4.60
C VAL A 59 23.94 6.55 5.67
N LEU A 60 23.28 5.67 6.40
CA LEU A 60 23.87 4.66 7.28
C LEU A 60 23.77 3.30 6.60
N SER A 61 24.86 2.53 6.60
CA SER A 61 24.91 1.17 6.07
C SER A 61 25.07 0.18 7.22
N ASN A 62 24.02 -0.61 7.48
CA ASN A 62 23.85 -1.40 8.69
C ASN A 62 23.82 -2.88 8.33
N SER A 63 24.99 -3.50 8.34
CA SER A 63 25.21 -4.90 7.96
C SER A 63 25.22 -5.84 9.16
N TRP A 64 24.24 -5.69 10.05
CA TRP A 64 24.07 -6.39 11.32
C TRP A 64 22.58 -6.58 11.62
N GLY A 65 22.24 -7.56 12.46
CA GLY A 65 20.87 -7.78 12.90
C GLY A 65 20.80 -8.83 14.00
N GLY A 66 19.64 -8.90 14.66
CA GLY A 66 19.39 -9.82 15.77
C GLY A 66 17.91 -10.05 16.02
N ALA A 67 17.63 -11.09 16.81
CA ALA A 67 16.28 -11.36 17.29
C ALA A 67 15.91 -10.39 18.42
N GLY A 68 14.65 -9.95 18.43
CA GLY A 68 14.08 -9.11 19.49
C GLY A 68 14.01 -7.63 19.11
N ALA A 69 12.81 -7.06 19.25
CA ALA A 69 12.57 -5.63 19.09
C ALA A 69 13.09 -4.85 20.31
N SER A 70 13.57 -3.64 20.06
CA SER A 70 14.00 -2.68 21.06
C SER A 70 13.45 -1.31 20.71
N GLN A 71 12.53 -0.82 21.52
CA GLN A 71 11.93 0.50 21.35
C GLN A 71 12.99 1.62 21.36
N ALA A 72 14.05 1.47 22.17
CA ALA A 72 15.15 2.43 22.21
C ALA A 72 15.95 2.46 20.90
N LEU A 73 16.18 1.30 20.28
CA LEU A 73 16.84 1.23 18.98
C LEU A 73 15.97 1.81 17.86
N GLU A 74 14.68 1.49 17.85
CA GLU A 74 13.73 2.07 16.89
C GLU A 74 13.64 3.59 17.02
N ALA A 75 13.56 4.11 18.24
CA ALA A 75 13.57 5.55 18.51
C ALA A 75 14.86 6.24 18.02
N ALA A 76 16.03 5.60 18.16
CA ALA A 76 17.27 6.13 17.62
C ALA A 76 17.28 6.18 16.08
N ILE A 77 16.73 5.16 15.42
CA ILE A 77 16.59 5.12 13.95
C ILE A 77 15.61 6.19 13.47
N GLU A 78 14.51 6.39 14.20
CA GLU A 78 13.52 7.42 13.95
C GLU A 78 14.10 8.84 14.17
N ALA A 79 14.96 9.03 15.17
CA ALA A 79 15.72 10.28 15.31
C ALA A 79 16.63 10.54 14.10
N ALA A 80 17.27 9.50 13.55
CA ALA A 80 18.03 9.63 12.30
C ALA A 80 17.13 9.98 11.09
N ARG A 81 15.88 9.51 11.08
CA ARG A 81 14.88 9.88 10.06
C ARG A 81 14.60 11.38 10.07
N GLN A 82 14.41 11.97 11.25
CA GLN A 82 14.13 13.40 11.42
C GLN A 82 15.28 14.27 10.89
N GLU A 83 16.50 13.74 10.91
CA GLU A 83 17.70 14.36 10.33
C GLU A 83 17.89 14.03 8.83
N GLY A 84 16.90 13.40 8.18
CA GLY A 84 16.98 13.07 6.75
C GLY A 84 18.07 12.03 6.40
N ILE A 85 18.35 11.10 7.33
CA ILE A 85 19.33 10.03 7.17
C ILE A 85 18.61 8.72 6.78
N LEU A 86 18.99 8.16 5.62
CA LEU A 86 18.55 6.85 5.17
C LEU A 86 19.26 5.74 5.96
N PHE A 87 18.51 4.78 6.49
CA PHE A 87 19.03 3.66 7.25
C PHE A 87 18.95 2.38 6.42
N VAL A 88 20.04 2.01 5.72
CA VAL A 88 20.06 0.81 4.89
C VAL A 88 20.41 -0.40 5.75
N ALA A 89 19.51 -1.39 5.85
CA ALA A 89 19.63 -2.54 6.73
C ALA A 89 19.73 -3.86 5.97
N ALA A 90 20.61 -4.76 6.40
CA ALA A 90 20.67 -6.12 5.87
C ALA A 90 19.47 -6.96 6.36
N ALA A 91 18.79 -7.67 5.46
CA ALA A 91 17.57 -8.41 5.79
C ALA A 91 17.79 -9.62 6.71
N GLY A 92 19.01 -10.15 6.85
CA GLY A 92 19.31 -11.37 7.62
C GLY A 92 19.78 -12.54 6.75
N ASN A 93 20.36 -13.58 7.38
CA ASN A 93 21.02 -14.69 6.69
C ASN A 93 20.53 -16.08 7.13
N SER A 94 19.26 -16.20 7.53
CA SER A 94 18.65 -17.45 8.02
C SER A 94 17.75 -18.14 6.98
N GLY A 95 17.57 -17.54 5.80
CA GLY A 95 16.66 -18.01 4.76
C GLY A 95 15.18 -17.89 5.16
N SER A 96 14.88 -17.07 6.16
CA SER A 96 13.55 -16.96 6.80
C SER A 96 12.74 -15.79 6.24
N ASP A 97 11.42 -15.89 6.41
CA ASP A 97 10.47 -14.83 6.09
C ASP A 97 10.35 -13.85 7.26
N ASN A 98 10.79 -12.62 7.07
CA ASN A 98 10.75 -11.54 8.04
C ASN A 98 9.33 -11.01 8.30
N ASP A 99 8.35 -11.30 7.43
CA ASP A 99 6.94 -10.95 7.66
C ASP A 99 6.34 -11.83 8.77
N THR A 100 6.86 -13.05 8.95
CA THR A 100 6.43 -13.99 10.00
C THR A 100 7.43 -14.11 11.15
N SER A 101 8.72 -13.94 10.87
CA SER A 101 9.84 -14.09 11.80
C SER A 101 10.77 -12.89 11.71
N PRO A 102 10.37 -11.72 12.25
CA PRO A 102 11.08 -10.47 12.05
C PRO A 102 12.49 -10.48 12.64
N ILE A 103 13.40 -9.77 11.96
CA ILE A 103 14.76 -9.52 12.42
C ILE A 103 15.03 -8.02 12.44
N TYR A 104 15.62 -7.56 13.53
CA TYR A 104 15.84 -6.13 13.75
C TYR A 104 17.30 -5.77 13.46
N PRO A 105 17.56 -4.62 12.83
CA PRO A 105 16.65 -3.50 12.61
C PRO A 105 15.82 -3.55 11.31
N ALA A 106 16.02 -4.54 10.43
CA ALA A 106 15.39 -4.54 9.09
C ALA A 106 13.85 -4.52 9.12
N SER A 107 13.23 -5.11 10.15
CA SER A 107 11.78 -5.22 10.30
C SER A 107 11.12 -4.16 11.19
N TYR A 108 11.81 -3.07 11.58
CA TYR A 108 11.14 -1.94 12.26
C TYR A 108 10.26 -1.14 11.29
N GLY A 109 9.27 -0.43 11.81
CA GLY A 109 8.31 0.35 11.01
C GLY A 109 8.81 1.73 10.58
N ALA A 110 10.01 2.15 10.99
CA ALA A 110 10.55 3.46 10.67
C ALA A 110 10.77 3.64 9.16
N SER A 111 10.16 4.67 8.56
CA SER A 111 10.10 4.83 7.10
C SER A 111 11.43 5.21 6.43
N ASN A 112 12.49 5.52 7.19
CA ASN A 112 13.85 5.65 6.66
C ASN A 112 14.61 4.34 6.56
N ILE A 113 14.07 3.22 7.03
CA ILE A 113 14.73 1.92 6.94
C ILE A 113 14.56 1.39 5.53
N LEU A 114 15.66 1.05 4.86
CA LEU A 114 15.65 0.35 3.58
C LEU A 114 16.25 -1.04 3.77
N ALA A 115 15.40 -2.07 3.81
CA ALA A 115 15.77 -3.46 4.07
C ALA A 115 16.20 -4.18 2.77
N VAL A 116 17.33 -4.87 2.83
CA VAL A 116 18.02 -5.39 1.63
C VAL A 116 18.26 -6.89 1.70
N ALA A 117 17.65 -7.63 0.78
CA ALA A 117 17.92 -9.05 0.52
C ALA A 117 19.18 -9.24 -0.34
N ALA A 118 19.77 -10.44 -0.29
CA ALA A 118 20.91 -10.84 -1.10
C ALA A 118 20.49 -11.72 -2.27
N ILE A 119 21.01 -11.39 -3.46
CA ILE A 119 20.90 -12.22 -4.66
C ILE A 119 22.25 -12.76 -5.11
N ASP A 120 22.21 -13.85 -5.87
CA ASP A 120 23.33 -14.40 -6.61
C ASP A 120 23.49 -13.78 -8.01
N SER A 121 24.49 -14.25 -8.77
CA SER A 121 24.80 -13.76 -10.12
C SER A 121 23.72 -14.08 -11.15
N ASP A 122 22.84 -15.04 -10.87
CA ASP A 122 21.74 -15.44 -11.75
C ASP A 122 20.45 -14.66 -11.42
N GLY A 123 20.51 -13.75 -10.43
CA GLY A 123 19.37 -12.97 -9.98
C GLY A 123 18.43 -13.74 -9.06
N ASN A 124 18.81 -14.92 -8.57
CA ASN A 124 18.00 -15.64 -7.59
C ASN A 124 18.26 -15.09 -6.19
N ARG A 125 17.23 -15.08 -5.33
CA ARG A 125 17.44 -14.85 -3.90
C ARG A 125 18.39 -15.93 -3.38
N ALA A 126 19.48 -15.50 -2.73
CA ALA A 126 20.39 -16.43 -2.10
C ALA A 126 19.65 -17.28 -1.08
N SER A 127 19.91 -18.59 -1.02
CA SER A 127 19.17 -19.50 -0.12
C SER A 127 19.22 -19.09 1.36
N PHE A 128 20.32 -18.46 1.78
CA PHE A 128 20.47 -17.92 3.13
C PHE A 128 19.79 -16.56 3.33
N SER A 129 19.49 -15.79 2.29
CA SER A 129 18.95 -14.43 2.46
C SER A 129 17.58 -14.51 3.09
N ASN A 130 17.34 -13.77 4.17
CA ASN A 130 15.96 -13.52 4.57
C ASN A 130 15.22 -12.72 3.49
N TYR A 131 13.91 -12.80 3.53
CA TYR A 131 12.98 -12.16 2.60
C TYR A 131 11.73 -11.71 3.37
N GLY A 132 10.79 -11.06 2.68
CA GLY A 132 9.53 -10.59 3.25
C GLY A 132 8.85 -9.72 2.22
N ALA A 133 7.63 -10.09 1.81
CA ALA A 133 6.88 -9.36 0.81
C ALA A 133 6.55 -7.93 1.27
N HIS A 134 6.48 -7.71 2.60
CA HIS A 134 6.18 -6.43 3.20
C HIS A 134 7.36 -5.82 3.99
N SER A 135 8.20 -6.66 4.61
CA SER A 135 9.28 -6.23 5.49
C SER A 135 10.65 -6.13 4.81
N VAL A 136 10.79 -6.51 3.54
CA VAL A 136 12.04 -6.37 2.78
C VAL A 136 11.80 -5.66 1.45
N ASP A 137 12.49 -4.52 1.26
CA ASP A 137 12.18 -3.58 0.17
C ASP A 137 12.69 -4.08 -1.19
N LEU A 138 13.98 -4.43 -1.27
CA LEU A 138 14.64 -4.76 -2.53
C LEU A 138 15.84 -5.70 -2.32
N ALA A 139 16.39 -6.19 -3.42
CA ALA A 139 17.60 -7.01 -3.43
C ALA A 139 18.84 -6.26 -3.91
N ALA A 140 20.01 -6.78 -3.56
CA ALA A 140 21.28 -6.40 -4.18
C ALA A 140 22.26 -7.59 -4.20
N PRO A 141 23.33 -7.52 -5.02
CA PRO A 141 24.35 -8.57 -5.07
C PRO A 141 24.94 -8.86 -3.69
N GLY A 142 24.78 -10.11 -3.24
CA GLY A 142 25.20 -10.54 -1.91
C GLY A 142 25.91 -11.88 -1.87
N VAL A 143 26.05 -12.59 -3.00
CA VAL A 143 26.79 -13.86 -3.09
C VAL A 143 28.09 -13.64 -3.84
N SER A 144 29.19 -14.20 -3.31
CA SER A 144 30.51 -14.18 -3.95
C SER A 144 31.03 -12.77 -4.25
N ILE A 145 30.85 -11.85 -3.31
CA ILE A 145 31.26 -10.45 -3.45
C ILE A 145 32.71 -10.28 -3.01
N LEU A 146 33.59 -9.96 -3.96
CA LEU A 146 34.97 -9.57 -3.70
C LEU A 146 35.02 -8.15 -3.13
N SER A 147 35.66 -7.96 -1.98
CA SER A 147 35.89 -6.62 -1.43
C SER A 147 37.20 -6.50 -0.67
N THR A 148 37.52 -5.26 -0.27
CA THR A 148 38.69 -4.99 0.58
C THR A 148 38.55 -5.69 1.93
N TYR A 149 39.67 -6.17 2.44
CA TYR A 149 39.76 -6.89 3.71
C TYR A 149 40.92 -6.38 4.55
N THR A 150 40.88 -6.64 5.86
CA THR A 150 41.93 -6.20 6.80
C THR A 150 43.29 -6.77 6.42
N GLY A 151 44.37 -6.01 6.68
CA GLY A 151 45.74 -6.41 6.32
C GLY A 151 46.15 -6.07 4.89
N GLY A 152 45.38 -5.23 4.19
CA GLY A 152 45.70 -4.78 2.83
C GLY A 152 45.30 -5.76 1.71
N GLY A 153 44.55 -6.82 2.04
CA GLY A 153 44.12 -7.84 1.10
C GLY A 153 42.68 -7.67 0.60
N TYR A 154 42.22 -8.67 -0.14
CA TYR A 154 40.86 -8.78 -0.66
C TYR A 154 40.28 -10.14 -0.28
N LYS A 155 38.97 -10.20 -0.07
CA LYS A 155 38.27 -11.44 0.28
C LYS A 155 36.92 -11.48 -0.40
N VAL A 156 36.56 -12.68 -0.87
CA VAL A 156 35.21 -13.00 -1.37
C VAL A 156 34.35 -13.41 -0.17
N LEU A 157 33.21 -12.74 0.00
CA LEU A 157 32.25 -13.02 1.07
C LEU A 157 30.83 -13.07 0.52
N SER A 158 29.94 -13.74 1.25
CA SER A 158 28.51 -13.83 0.94
C SER A 158 27.67 -13.45 2.16
N GLY A 159 26.56 -12.75 1.95
CA GLY A 159 25.62 -12.32 2.99
C GLY A 159 24.78 -11.12 2.55
N THR A 160 23.64 -10.90 3.22
CA THR A 160 22.91 -9.62 3.14
C THR A 160 23.76 -8.44 3.63
N SER A 161 24.77 -8.71 4.47
CA SER A 161 25.86 -7.79 4.83
C SER A 161 26.73 -7.35 3.64
N MET A 162 26.72 -8.06 2.52
CA MET A 162 27.35 -7.66 1.27
C MET A 162 26.36 -6.96 0.33
N ALA A 163 25.07 -7.25 0.43
CA ALA A 163 24.01 -6.62 -0.35
C ALA A 163 23.70 -5.18 0.13
N ALA A 164 23.46 -4.97 1.42
CA ALA A 164 23.16 -3.67 2.01
C ALA A 164 24.15 -2.54 1.61
N PRO A 165 25.49 -2.75 1.60
CA PRO A 165 26.41 -1.71 1.17
C PRO A 165 26.38 -1.39 -0.33
N HIS A 166 25.85 -2.26 -1.21
CA HIS A 166 25.61 -1.87 -2.61
C HIS A 166 24.54 -0.77 -2.67
N VAL A 167 23.43 -0.97 -1.96
CA VAL A 167 22.31 -0.01 -1.91
C VAL A 167 22.73 1.30 -1.26
N ALA A 168 23.45 1.24 -0.14
CA ALA A 168 24.01 2.43 0.49
C ALA A 168 24.98 3.18 -0.44
N GLY A 169 25.74 2.44 -1.26
CA GLY A 169 26.59 3.00 -2.30
C GLY A 169 25.80 3.75 -3.36
N VAL A 170 24.71 3.16 -3.89
CA VAL A 170 23.85 3.81 -4.88
C VAL A 170 23.15 5.04 -4.30
N ALA A 171 22.68 4.97 -3.06
CA ALA A 171 22.09 6.12 -2.36
C ALA A 171 23.09 7.28 -2.24
N ALA A 172 24.34 7.01 -1.88
CA ALA A 172 25.40 8.03 -1.82
C ALA A 172 25.74 8.60 -3.20
N LEU A 173 25.75 7.77 -4.24
CA LEU A 173 26.01 8.18 -5.62
C LEU A 173 24.91 9.14 -6.12
N LEU A 174 23.65 8.78 -5.85
CA LEU A 174 22.49 9.59 -6.19
C LEU A 174 22.49 10.92 -5.43
N LEU A 175 22.80 10.93 -4.13
CA LEU A 175 22.92 12.16 -3.34
C LEU A 175 24.10 13.06 -3.76
N ALA A 176 25.12 12.50 -4.42
CA ALA A 176 26.18 13.29 -5.02
C ALA A 176 25.72 13.98 -6.32
N ALA A 177 24.83 13.34 -7.09
CA ALA A 177 24.26 13.87 -8.32
C ALA A 177 23.10 14.85 -8.06
N GLU A 178 22.25 14.56 -7.09
CA GLU A 178 21.06 15.33 -6.72
C GLU A 178 21.07 15.64 -5.20
N PRO A 179 21.89 16.61 -4.73
CA PRO A 179 22.09 16.85 -3.29
C PRO A 179 20.83 17.33 -2.54
N SER A 180 19.86 17.91 -3.26
CA SER A 180 18.61 18.45 -2.73
C SER A 180 17.54 17.40 -2.45
N LEU A 181 17.71 16.14 -2.88
CA LEU A 181 16.71 15.10 -2.67
C LEU A 181 16.35 14.97 -1.20
N SER A 182 15.05 15.03 -0.87
CA SER A 182 14.58 14.71 0.48
C SER A 182 14.78 13.21 0.76
N LEU A 183 14.74 12.81 2.03
CA LEU A 183 14.84 11.40 2.41
C LEU A 183 13.73 10.54 1.78
N PRO A 184 12.44 10.94 1.80
CA PRO A 184 11.39 10.21 1.10
C PRO A 184 11.65 10.09 -0.41
N GLN A 185 12.03 11.20 -1.08
CA GLN A 185 12.34 11.17 -2.51
C GLN A 185 13.52 10.23 -2.83
N LEU A 186 14.55 10.21 -1.99
CA LEU A 186 15.68 9.29 -2.11
C LEU A 186 15.23 7.83 -2.00
N ARG A 187 14.42 7.49 -0.98
CA ARG A 187 13.90 6.12 -0.81
C ARG A 187 13.04 5.71 -2.00
N THR A 188 12.06 6.53 -2.39
CA THR A 188 11.20 6.29 -3.56
C THR A 188 12.00 6.12 -4.84
N ARG A 189 13.04 6.94 -5.07
CA ARG A 189 13.91 6.80 -6.24
C ARG A 189 14.63 5.46 -6.24
N LEU A 190 15.21 5.04 -5.10
CA LEU A 190 15.95 3.78 -5.01
C LEU A 190 15.05 2.55 -5.23
N VAL A 191 13.84 2.56 -4.68
CA VAL A 191 12.88 1.44 -4.80
C VAL A 191 12.20 1.42 -6.17
N GLY A 192 11.77 2.57 -6.70
CA GLY A 192 11.05 2.61 -7.98
C GLY A 192 11.93 2.29 -9.21
N THR A 193 13.23 2.50 -9.09
CA THR A 193 14.18 2.33 -10.21
C THR A 193 14.93 0.99 -10.21
N VAL A 194 14.56 0.04 -9.35
CA VAL A 194 15.20 -1.29 -9.34
C VAL A 194 15.02 -2.00 -10.67
N THR A 195 15.89 -2.93 -11.03
CA THR A 195 15.64 -3.84 -12.15
C THR A 195 14.74 -4.99 -11.69
N PRO A 196 13.54 -5.16 -12.27
CA PRO A 196 12.65 -6.26 -11.93
C PRO A 196 13.31 -7.62 -12.14
N LEU A 197 13.13 -8.53 -11.19
CA LEU A 197 13.59 -9.91 -11.30
C LEU A 197 12.41 -10.83 -10.97
N SER A 198 11.92 -11.58 -11.96
CA SER A 198 10.77 -12.49 -11.78
C SER A 198 11.01 -13.56 -10.70
N THR A 199 12.28 -13.92 -10.48
CA THR A 199 12.76 -14.82 -9.42
C THR A 199 12.50 -14.30 -7.99
N LEU A 200 12.22 -13.00 -7.84
CA LEU A 200 11.94 -12.34 -6.55
C LEU A 200 10.46 -11.99 -6.37
N SER A 201 9.60 -12.33 -7.34
CA SER A 201 8.17 -12.07 -7.25
C SER A 201 7.57 -12.77 -6.01
N GLY A 202 6.80 -12.02 -5.23
CA GLY A 202 6.20 -12.51 -3.98
C GLY A 202 7.16 -12.65 -2.80
N GLN A 203 8.44 -12.31 -2.96
CA GLN A 203 9.43 -12.46 -1.89
C GLN A 203 9.86 -11.12 -1.28
N LEU A 204 9.75 -10.02 -2.03
CA LEU A 204 10.18 -8.66 -1.65
C LEU A 204 9.16 -7.64 -2.14
N ALA A 205 9.06 -6.48 -1.49
CA ALA A 205 8.09 -5.44 -1.85
C ALA A 205 8.25 -4.92 -3.29
N SER A 206 9.49 -4.72 -3.76
CA SER A 206 9.76 -4.29 -5.15
C SER A 206 9.96 -5.44 -6.14
N ALA A 207 10.18 -6.67 -5.65
CA ALA A 207 10.57 -7.81 -6.49
C ALA A 207 11.71 -7.50 -7.49
N GLY A 208 12.66 -6.64 -7.11
CA GLY A 208 13.75 -6.23 -7.99
C GLY A 208 15.08 -5.99 -7.28
N THR A 209 16.14 -5.84 -8.08
CA THR A 209 17.50 -5.54 -7.62
C THR A 209 17.88 -4.09 -7.86
N ILE A 210 18.60 -3.48 -6.92
CA ILE A 210 19.09 -2.11 -7.06
C ILE A 210 19.83 -1.88 -8.39
N ASN A 211 19.56 -0.75 -9.05
CA ASN A 211 20.20 -0.36 -10.32
C ASN A 211 20.68 1.09 -10.26
N ALA A 212 22.00 1.28 -10.28
CA ALA A 212 22.61 2.61 -10.16
C ALA A 212 22.32 3.52 -11.37
N TYR A 213 22.30 2.96 -12.58
CA TYR A 213 22.02 3.74 -13.79
C TYR A 213 20.59 4.26 -13.77
N ASN A 214 19.62 3.37 -13.52
CA ASN A 214 18.21 3.73 -13.45
C ASN A 214 17.93 4.74 -12.34
N ALA A 215 18.58 4.60 -11.17
CA ALA A 215 18.42 5.55 -10.07
C ALA A 215 18.90 6.97 -10.45
N LEU A 216 20.02 7.08 -11.17
CA LEU A 216 20.58 8.35 -11.65
C LEU A 216 19.79 8.94 -12.82
N SER A 217 19.29 8.12 -13.73
CA SER A 217 18.49 8.58 -14.87
C SER A 217 17.01 8.75 -14.53
N ASN A 218 16.61 8.43 -13.28
CA ASN A 218 15.22 8.30 -12.85
C ASN A 218 14.38 7.40 -13.79
N THR A 219 15.01 6.38 -14.38
CA THR A 219 14.31 5.44 -15.25
C THR A 219 13.52 4.47 -14.38
N GLN A 220 12.25 4.79 -14.20
CA GLN A 220 11.29 3.89 -13.57
C GLN A 220 11.12 2.67 -14.46
N THR A 221 11.36 1.50 -13.91
CA THR A 221 11.06 0.23 -14.56
C THR A 221 9.66 -0.20 -14.12
N ILE A 222 8.97 -0.93 -14.99
CA ILE A 222 7.67 -1.51 -14.62
C ILE A 222 7.96 -2.57 -13.55
N GLN A 223 7.85 -2.19 -12.27
CA GLN A 223 7.95 -3.14 -11.17
C GLN A 223 6.80 -4.16 -11.33
N PRO A 224 7.03 -5.45 -11.02
CA PRO A 224 5.91 -6.32 -10.70
C PRO A 224 5.12 -5.61 -9.60
N PRO A 225 3.77 -5.55 -9.66
CA PRO A 225 3.01 -4.86 -8.64
C PRO A 225 3.50 -5.33 -7.25
N PRO A 226 3.70 -4.41 -6.29
CA PRO A 226 3.84 -4.82 -4.90
C PRO A 226 2.71 -5.79 -4.60
N VAL A 227 3.00 -6.86 -3.84
CA VAL A 227 1.93 -7.75 -3.37
C VAL A 227 1.18 -7.00 -2.25
N SER A 228 0.55 -5.87 -2.56
CA SER A 228 -0.36 -5.18 -1.67
C SER A 228 -1.71 -5.87 -1.79
N SER A 229 -2.17 -6.46 -0.70
CA SER A 229 -3.53 -6.97 -0.53
C SER A 229 -4.61 -5.87 -0.52
N PHE A 230 -4.26 -4.61 -0.83
CA PHE A 230 -5.19 -3.50 -0.93
C PHE A 230 -5.70 -3.32 -2.37
N SER A 231 -6.83 -3.93 -2.68
CA SER A 231 -7.67 -3.55 -3.82
C SER A 231 -8.68 -2.47 -3.39
N TYR A 232 -9.34 -1.83 -4.34
CA TYR A 232 -10.59 -1.09 -4.07
C TYR A 232 -11.73 -1.94 -4.65
N HIS A 233 -12.84 -2.09 -3.93
CA HIS A 233 -14.06 -2.66 -4.49
C HIS A 233 -14.90 -1.55 -5.13
N GLN A 234 -15.43 -1.85 -6.31
CA GLN A 234 -16.32 -0.96 -7.05
C GLN A 234 -17.78 -1.35 -6.80
N THR A 235 -18.55 -0.44 -6.21
CA THR A 235 -20.00 -0.63 -6.07
C THR A 235 -20.74 0.57 -6.66
N ALA A 236 -21.73 0.32 -7.50
CA ALA A 236 -22.63 1.37 -7.97
C ALA A 236 -23.67 1.69 -6.89
N GLN A 237 -23.74 2.94 -6.44
CA GLN A 237 -24.68 3.39 -5.41
C GLN A 237 -25.50 4.59 -5.90
N PRO A 238 -26.77 4.73 -5.50
CA PRO A 238 -27.52 5.96 -5.71
C PRO A 238 -27.00 7.04 -4.76
N ALA A 239 -26.07 7.87 -5.23
CA ALA A 239 -25.66 9.10 -4.54
C ALA A 239 -25.71 10.25 -5.55
N PRO A 240 -26.72 11.13 -5.48
CA PRO A 240 -26.90 12.20 -6.46
C PRO A 240 -25.79 13.25 -6.34
N TYR A 241 -25.49 13.89 -7.46
CA TYR A 241 -24.65 15.09 -7.51
C TYR A 241 -25.19 16.15 -6.54
N GLN A 242 -24.30 16.79 -5.77
CA GLN A 242 -24.66 17.88 -4.86
C GLN A 242 -24.46 19.23 -5.55
N GLU A 243 -25.48 20.08 -5.55
CA GLU A 243 -25.40 21.40 -6.19
C GLU A 243 -24.72 22.48 -5.34
N THR A 244 -24.47 22.21 -4.06
CA THR A 244 -23.84 23.17 -3.14
C THR A 244 -22.40 23.45 -3.55
N LEU A 245 -22.08 24.73 -3.73
CA LEU A 245 -20.73 25.22 -3.97
C LEU A 245 -20.30 26.09 -2.79
N ASP A 246 -19.11 25.83 -2.27
CA ASP A 246 -18.53 26.57 -1.16
C ASP A 246 -17.35 27.43 -1.65
N THR A 247 -16.12 26.96 -1.46
CA THR A 247 -14.92 27.73 -1.76
C THR A 247 -14.42 27.40 -3.17
N ARG A 248 -14.33 28.40 -4.05
CA ARG A 248 -13.67 28.21 -5.34
C ARG A 248 -12.16 28.05 -5.12
N LEU A 249 -11.63 26.92 -5.57
CA LEU A 249 -10.20 26.65 -5.57
C LEU A 249 -9.49 27.34 -6.74
N MET A 250 -10.03 27.16 -7.94
CA MET A 250 -9.37 27.60 -9.17
C MET A 250 -10.33 27.58 -10.36
N ASN A 251 -10.02 28.40 -11.36
CA ASN A 251 -10.67 28.42 -12.66
C ASN A 251 -9.67 28.59 -13.82
N ALA A 252 -8.37 28.51 -13.54
CA ALA A 252 -7.31 28.59 -14.55
C ALA A 252 -7.19 27.28 -15.33
N ASP A 253 -6.59 27.33 -16.50
CA ASP A 253 -6.27 26.14 -17.27
C ASP A 253 -4.97 25.47 -16.75
N ASP A 254 -4.88 24.15 -16.87
CA ASP A 254 -3.72 23.34 -16.46
C ASP A 254 -3.17 23.63 -15.05
N ALA A 255 -4.03 23.91 -14.07
CA ALA A 255 -3.58 24.30 -12.73
C ALA A 255 -3.67 23.16 -11.71
N TYR A 256 -2.80 23.24 -10.70
CA TYR A 256 -2.89 22.47 -9.47
C TYR A 256 -2.99 23.40 -8.26
N VAL A 257 -3.74 22.98 -7.24
CA VAL A 257 -3.75 23.60 -5.91
C VAL A 257 -3.60 22.54 -4.84
N THR A 258 -2.90 22.86 -3.75
CA THR A 258 -2.83 21.98 -2.58
C THR A 258 -3.98 22.27 -1.64
N VAL A 259 -4.62 21.22 -1.14
CA VAL A 259 -5.69 21.26 -0.14
C VAL A 259 -5.23 20.45 1.08
N GLU A 260 -5.33 21.05 2.26
CA GLU A 260 -5.18 20.35 3.53
C GLU A 260 -6.50 19.64 3.87
N LEU A 261 -6.44 18.38 4.26
CA LEU A 261 -7.60 17.60 4.67
C LEU A 261 -7.88 17.80 6.17
N PRO A 262 -9.16 17.81 6.59
CA PRO A 262 -9.54 17.91 8.00
C PRO A 262 -9.33 16.58 8.76
N PHE A 263 -9.02 15.50 8.04
CA PHE A 263 -8.73 14.17 8.55
C PHE A 263 -7.57 13.54 7.78
N ASP A 264 -6.97 12.53 8.40
CA ASP A 264 -6.00 11.64 7.77
C ASP A 264 -6.73 10.67 6.82
N PHE A 265 -6.52 10.82 5.52
CA PHE A 265 -7.16 10.01 4.49
C PHE A 265 -6.29 8.81 4.12
N SER A 266 -6.83 7.60 4.28
CA SER A 266 -6.15 6.35 3.90
C SER A 266 -6.35 6.05 2.41
N PHE A 267 -5.27 5.91 1.66
CA PHE A 267 -5.26 5.57 0.25
C PHE A 267 -4.23 4.48 -0.03
N PHE A 268 -4.69 3.30 -0.45
CA PHE A 268 -3.84 2.09 -0.66
C PHE A 268 -2.93 1.73 0.54
N GLY A 269 -3.42 1.95 1.76
CA GLY A 269 -2.69 1.61 3.00
C GLY A 269 -1.73 2.69 3.48
N GLU A 270 -1.58 3.80 2.75
CA GLU A 270 -0.84 4.98 3.19
C GLU A 270 -1.81 6.08 3.66
N SER A 271 -1.42 6.82 4.70
CA SER A 271 -2.23 7.91 5.26
C SER A 271 -1.74 9.27 4.77
N PHE A 272 -2.68 10.14 4.37
CA PHE A 272 -2.40 11.45 3.80
C PHE A 272 -3.27 12.53 4.45
N SER A 273 -2.65 13.62 4.88
CA SER A 273 -3.37 14.80 5.40
C SER A 273 -3.50 15.92 4.35
N ARG A 274 -2.99 15.69 3.12
CA ARG A 274 -2.85 16.70 2.06
C ARG A 274 -3.08 16.08 0.69
N ILE A 275 -3.69 16.85 -0.21
CA ILE A 275 -3.89 16.46 -1.61
C ILE A 275 -3.55 17.61 -2.56
N ALA A 276 -3.08 17.29 -3.76
CA ALA A 276 -3.03 18.21 -4.88
C ALA A 276 -4.25 17.97 -5.79
N VAL A 277 -5.03 19.01 -6.05
CA VAL A 277 -6.21 18.97 -6.91
C VAL A 277 -5.86 19.63 -8.23
N SER A 278 -6.23 19.02 -9.36
CA SER A 278 -6.02 19.54 -10.72
C SER A 278 -7.31 20.08 -11.34
N THR A 279 -7.20 21.10 -12.19
CA THR A 279 -8.29 21.55 -13.06
C THR A 279 -8.75 20.48 -14.04
N ASN A 280 -7.85 19.56 -14.37
CA ASN A 280 -8.03 18.53 -15.39
C ASN A 280 -8.68 17.25 -14.82
N GLY A 281 -9.31 17.35 -13.64
CA GLY A 281 -10.10 16.29 -13.04
C GLY A 281 -9.30 15.17 -12.38
N ARG A 282 -8.15 15.54 -11.80
CA ARG A 282 -7.23 14.65 -11.07
C ARG A 282 -6.96 15.13 -9.66
N ILE A 283 -6.76 14.18 -8.75
CA ILE A 283 -6.29 14.39 -7.38
C ILE A 283 -5.07 13.51 -7.11
N VAL A 284 -4.07 14.06 -6.42
CA VAL A 284 -2.85 13.35 -6.01
C VAL A 284 -2.67 13.47 -4.50
N PRO A 285 -2.74 12.37 -3.74
CA PRO A 285 -2.38 12.37 -2.33
C PRO A 285 -0.92 12.79 -2.13
N LEU A 286 -0.66 13.69 -1.17
CA LEU A 286 0.67 14.24 -0.91
C LEU A 286 1.16 13.80 0.46
N VAL A 287 2.34 13.19 0.51
CA VAL A 287 3.06 12.96 1.77
C VAL A 287 3.56 14.29 2.35
N THR A 288 3.77 14.34 3.66
CA THR A 288 4.24 15.54 4.36
C THR A 288 5.52 16.10 3.72
N GLY A 289 5.45 17.33 3.21
CA GLY A 289 6.56 18.03 2.56
C GLY A 289 6.69 17.80 1.05
N ALA A 290 5.80 17.03 0.42
CA ALA A 290 5.72 16.94 -1.04
C ALA A 290 5.10 18.22 -1.64
N GLU A 291 5.64 18.66 -2.76
CA GLU A 291 5.05 19.72 -3.58
C GLU A 291 4.01 19.13 -4.54
N ALA A 292 3.06 19.97 -4.98
CA ALA A 292 2.10 19.57 -5.98
C ALA A 292 2.79 19.25 -7.33
N PRO A 293 2.21 18.35 -8.15
CA PRO A 293 2.69 18.09 -9.50
C PRO A 293 2.72 19.35 -10.39
N THR A 294 3.47 19.28 -11.49
CA THR A 294 3.61 20.40 -12.43
C THR A 294 2.83 20.15 -13.72
N THR A 295 2.54 21.22 -14.47
CA THR A 295 1.68 21.17 -15.68
C THR A 295 2.21 20.28 -16.81
N SER A 296 3.51 19.96 -16.82
CA SER A 296 4.13 19.04 -17.79
C SER A 296 3.74 17.56 -17.60
N ASP A 297 3.07 17.21 -16.50
CA ASP A 297 2.66 15.83 -16.20
C ASP A 297 1.39 15.39 -16.96
N TYR A 298 0.77 16.29 -17.72
CA TYR A 298 -0.44 16.04 -18.52
C TYR A 298 -0.23 15.00 -19.63
N ALA A 299 0.97 14.97 -20.24
CA ALA A 299 1.14 14.35 -21.55
C ALA A 299 1.51 12.85 -21.56
N ASN A 300 2.01 12.23 -20.47
CA ASN A 300 2.72 10.94 -20.65
C ASN A 300 2.72 9.92 -19.50
N ALA A 301 1.92 10.06 -18.43
CA ALA A 301 1.91 9.00 -17.42
C ALA A 301 0.59 8.95 -16.64
N LEU A 302 -0.16 7.85 -16.80
CA LEU A 302 -1.11 7.40 -15.77
C LEU A 302 -0.30 7.30 -14.49
N THR A 303 -0.41 8.27 -13.59
CA THR A 303 0.41 8.44 -12.40
C THR A 303 -0.46 8.34 -11.17
N GLN A 304 0.09 7.79 -10.09
CA GLN A 304 -0.53 7.62 -8.76
C GLN A 304 -1.57 8.71 -8.44
N GLY A 305 -2.77 8.31 -7.99
CA GLY A 305 -3.82 9.24 -7.58
C GLY A 305 -5.25 8.79 -7.87
N ILE A 306 -6.17 9.76 -7.74
CA ILE A 306 -7.62 9.60 -7.86
C ILE A 306 -8.08 10.43 -9.07
N ALA A 307 -8.74 9.79 -10.03
CA ALA A 307 -9.21 10.39 -11.26
C ALA A 307 -10.74 10.20 -11.38
N PRO A 308 -11.56 11.10 -10.81
CA PRO A 308 -13.02 11.03 -11.00
C PRO A 308 -13.41 11.24 -12.48
N TYR A 309 -12.64 12.06 -13.20
CA TYR A 309 -12.77 12.31 -14.63
C TYR A 309 -11.53 13.05 -15.14
N HIS A 310 -10.44 12.35 -15.44
CA HIS A 310 -9.18 12.98 -15.87
C HIS A 310 -9.08 13.08 -17.40
N ASP A 311 -9.03 14.31 -17.90
CA ASP A 311 -8.94 14.68 -19.31
C ASP A 311 -8.49 16.15 -19.49
N ASP A 312 -8.41 16.65 -20.73
CA ASP A 312 -7.96 18.00 -21.08
C ASP A 312 -9.06 19.03 -20.82
N LEU A 313 -9.25 19.37 -19.54
CA LEU A 313 -10.36 20.22 -19.12
C LEU A 313 -9.96 21.68 -19.06
N TYR A 314 -10.77 22.53 -19.68
CA TYR A 314 -10.52 23.95 -19.90
C TYR A 314 -11.56 24.82 -19.16
N PRO A 315 -11.33 25.19 -17.88
CA PRO A 315 -12.30 25.93 -17.07
C PRO A 315 -12.36 27.45 -17.33
N ALA A 316 -11.38 28.03 -18.03
CA ALA A 316 -11.28 29.47 -18.32
C ALA A 316 -11.48 29.83 -19.81
N THR A 317 -12.73 29.97 -20.27
CA THR A 317 -13.04 30.60 -21.58
C THR A 317 -13.75 31.95 -21.41
N ALA A 318 -13.78 32.77 -22.47
CA ALA A 318 -14.58 33.99 -22.52
C ALA A 318 -16.11 33.75 -22.53
N VAL A 319 -16.56 32.49 -22.63
CA VAL A 319 -17.96 32.11 -22.88
C VAL A 319 -18.56 31.30 -21.71
N VAL A 320 -17.75 30.92 -20.71
CA VAL A 320 -18.24 30.15 -19.55
C VAL A 320 -18.98 31.01 -18.53
N PRO A 321 -20.00 30.43 -17.85
CA PRO A 321 -20.63 31.06 -16.69
C PRO A 321 -19.61 31.40 -15.60
N SER A 322 -19.91 32.41 -14.78
CA SER A 322 -19.05 32.84 -13.67
C SER A 322 -18.74 31.74 -12.66
N GLU A 323 -19.51 30.65 -12.66
CA GLU A 323 -19.42 29.50 -11.75
C GLU A 323 -18.47 28.39 -12.25
N SER A 324 -18.00 28.43 -13.50
CA SER A 324 -17.04 27.46 -14.06
C SER A 324 -15.75 27.36 -13.26
N GLY A 325 -15.35 26.14 -12.89
CA GLY A 325 -14.09 25.89 -12.19
C GLY A 325 -14.17 24.73 -11.21
N VAL A 326 -13.18 24.68 -10.32
CA VAL A 326 -13.04 23.66 -9.28
C VAL A 326 -13.37 24.27 -7.93
N TRP A 327 -14.22 23.58 -7.17
CA TRP A 327 -14.75 24.03 -5.89
C TRP A 327 -14.52 22.99 -4.81
N LEU A 328 -14.42 23.44 -3.56
CA LEU A 328 -14.13 22.64 -2.38
C LEU A 328 -15.17 22.91 -1.30
N HIS A 329 -15.76 21.83 -0.78
CA HIS A 329 -16.51 21.78 0.48
C HIS A 329 -15.78 20.84 1.45
N GLN A 330 -15.66 21.21 2.73
CA GLN A 330 -15.01 20.41 3.76
C GLN A 330 -15.86 20.39 5.03
N SER A 331 -15.96 19.22 5.64
CA SER A 331 -16.48 19.00 6.99
C SER A 331 -15.50 18.11 7.77
N GLU A 332 -15.81 17.78 9.02
CA GLU A 332 -14.97 16.87 9.82
C GLU A 332 -14.95 15.44 9.25
N ASP A 333 -15.98 15.05 8.49
CA ASP A 333 -16.18 13.67 8.02
C ASP A 333 -16.03 13.50 6.50
N GLU A 334 -16.18 14.58 5.72
CA GLU A 334 -16.09 14.53 4.25
C GLU A 334 -15.39 15.75 3.63
N VAL A 335 -14.72 15.51 2.50
CA VAL A 335 -14.19 16.52 1.60
C VAL A 335 -14.75 16.29 0.21
N VAL A 336 -15.47 17.28 -0.33
CA VAL A 336 -16.07 17.22 -1.66
C VAL A 336 -15.35 18.20 -2.58
N ILE A 337 -14.77 17.68 -3.66
CA ILE A 337 -14.19 18.48 -4.74
C ILE A 337 -15.11 18.40 -5.95
N THR A 338 -15.52 19.55 -6.47
CA THR A 338 -16.51 19.69 -7.54
C THR A 338 -15.91 20.38 -8.75
N TRP A 339 -16.00 19.74 -9.91
CA TRP A 339 -15.72 20.33 -11.23
C TRP A 339 -17.07 20.63 -11.88
N ILE A 340 -17.30 21.92 -12.18
CA ILE A 340 -18.60 22.37 -12.70
C ILE A 340 -18.42 23.22 -13.95
N MET A 341 -19.25 22.96 -14.96
CA MET A 341 -19.34 23.72 -16.23
C MET A 341 -18.01 23.83 -16.99
N ILE A 342 -17.17 22.79 -16.91
CA ILE A 342 -15.82 22.79 -17.52
C ILE A 342 -15.89 22.25 -18.96
N HIS A 343 -15.22 22.93 -19.89
CA HIS A 343 -15.12 22.51 -21.29
C HIS A 343 -13.93 21.57 -21.54
N TYR A 344 -13.87 21.00 -22.74
CA TYR A 344 -12.68 20.30 -23.25
C TYR A 344 -11.80 21.24 -24.08
N ALA A 345 -10.48 21.14 -23.94
CA ALA A 345 -9.51 22.10 -24.51
C ALA A 345 -9.46 22.13 -26.05
N HIS A 346 -9.83 21.04 -26.75
CA HIS A 346 -9.53 20.93 -28.19
C HIS A 346 -10.31 21.89 -29.13
N ARG A 347 -11.27 22.73 -28.70
CA ARG A 347 -12.07 23.50 -29.70
C ARG A 347 -12.34 24.98 -29.39
N ALA A 348 -11.97 25.80 -30.38
CA ALA A 348 -12.15 27.25 -30.53
C ALA A 348 -13.62 27.76 -30.62
N SER A 349 -14.63 26.95 -30.25
CA SER A 349 -16.05 27.34 -30.27
C SER A 349 -16.83 26.58 -29.17
N PRO A 350 -16.79 27.04 -27.91
CA PRO A 350 -17.57 26.42 -26.82
C PRO A 350 -19.08 26.57 -27.06
N THR A 351 -19.84 25.48 -26.93
CA THR A 351 -21.32 25.49 -26.92
C THR A 351 -21.83 25.06 -25.54
N ALA A 352 -23.06 25.43 -25.20
CA ALA A 352 -23.71 25.05 -23.94
C ALA A 352 -23.85 23.51 -23.74
N GLU A 353 -23.65 22.73 -24.80
CA GLU A 353 -23.75 21.27 -24.82
C GLU A 353 -22.41 20.55 -24.57
N SER A 354 -21.32 21.29 -24.34
CA SER A 354 -19.94 20.76 -24.24
C SER A 354 -19.33 20.86 -22.83
N VAL A 355 -20.17 20.87 -21.79
CA VAL A 355 -19.74 21.03 -20.40
C VAL A 355 -19.85 19.71 -19.64
N VAL A 356 -18.91 19.47 -18.73
CA VAL A 356 -18.99 18.40 -17.74
C VAL A 356 -19.16 18.91 -16.33
N ARG A 357 -19.85 18.07 -15.54
CA ARG A 357 -20.12 18.30 -14.13
C ARG A 357 -19.92 16.99 -13.37
N PHE A 358 -18.93 16.98 -12.47
CA PHE A 358 -18.60 15.80 -11.66
C PHE A 358 -17.98 16.20 -10.32
N GLN A 359 -18.02 15.28 -9.37
CA GLN A 359 -17.48 15.45 -8.03
C GLN A 359 -16.70 14.22 -7.62
N VAL A 360 -15.73 14.43 -6.73
CA VAL A 360 -15.19 13.38 -5.90
C VAL A 360 -15.45 13.72 -4.43
N VAL A 361 -15.92 12.72 -3.68
CA VAL A 361 -16.07 12.81 -2.23
C VAL A 361 -15.02 11.90 -1.62
N LEU A 362 -14.20 12.45 -0.73
CA LEU A 362 -13.30 11.71 0.14
C LEU A 362 -13.93 11.70 1.53
N GLU A 363 -14.18 10.53 2.10
CA GLU A 363 -14.66 10.41 3.48
C GLU A 363 -13.51 10.05 4.42
N ALA A 364 -13.62 10.46 5.69
CA ALA A 364 -12.68 10.08 6.74
C ALA A 364 -12.53 8.55 6.92
N SER A 365 -13.53 7.78 6.46
CA SER A 365 -13.53 6.31 6.39
C SER A 365 -12.52 5.74 5.37
N GLY A 366 -11.97 6.57 4.48
CA GLY A 366 -11.16 6.13 3.34
C GLY A 366 -11.98 5.76 2.09
N ALA A 367 -13.31 5.90 2.15
CA ALA A 367 -14.17 5.73 0.99
C ALA A 367 -14.03 6.91 0.00
N ILE A 368 -14.14 6.59 -1.29
CA ILE A 368 -14.09 7.55 -2.39
C ILE A 368 -15.36 7.40 -3.22
N TYR A 369 -16.04 8.51 -3.50
CA TYR A 369 -17.21 8.52 -4.38
C TYR A 369 -16.95 9.37 -5.60
N PHE A 370 -17.21 8.86 -6.80
CA PHE A 370 -17.34 9.68 -8.00
C PHE A 370 -18.82 9.92 -8.27
N ARG A 371 -19.24 11.19 -8.23
CA ARG A 371 -20.63 11.59 -8.50
C ARG A 371 -20.66 12.39 -9.80
N TYR A 372 -21.61 12.07 -10.67
CA TYR A 372 -21.75 12.72 -11.98
C TYR A 372 -23.09 13.47 -12.03
N GLY A 373 -23.05 14.72 -12.50
CA GLY A 373 -24.25 15.54 -12.74
C GLY A 373 -24.66 15.43 -14.21
N ASP A 374 -24.60 16.54 -14.94
CA ASP A 374 -24.85 16.58 -16.39
C ASP A 374 -23.55 16.31 -17.16
N THR A 375 -23.40 15.10 -17.67
CA THR A 375 -22.34 14.75 -18.63
C THR A 375 -23.03 14.38 -19.94
N LEU A 376 -23.26 15.35 -20.81
CA LEU A 376 -23.90 15.11 -22.10
C LEU A 376 -22.92 14.34 -23.00
N ALA A 377 -23.15 13.03 -23.15
CA ALA A 377 -22.45 12.21 -24.14
C ALA A 377 -22.92 12.62 -25.54
N GLY A 378 -22.21 13.56 -26.16
CA GLY A 378 -22.43 13.96 -27.54
C GLY A 378 -21.79 13.01 -28.55
N SER A 379 -22.41 12.93 -29.74
CA SER A 379 -22.02 12.24 -30.99
C SER A 379 -20.59 11.67 -31.09
N SER A 380 -20.50 10.40 -31.54
CA SER A 380 -19.27 9.61 -31.80
C SER A 380 -18.27 10.22 -32.79
N ASN A 381 -18.61 11.33 -33.44
CA ASN A 381 -17.78 11.91 -34.49
C ASN A 381 -16.78 12.96 -33.97
N LEU A 382 -16.92 13.43 -32.72
CA LEU A 382 -16.19 14.62 -32.23
C LEU A 382 -15.74 14.55 -30.75
N ASP A 383 -15.95 13.41 -30.08
CA ASP A 383 -15.58 13.12 -28.68
C ASP A 383 -15.98 14.21 -27.66
N TYR A 384 -17.29 14.32 -27.43
CA TYR A 384 -17.91 15.21 -26.45
C TYR A 384 -17.98 14.55 -25.06
N GLY A 385 -16.82 14.23 -24.48
CA GLY A 385 -16.74 13.46 -23.23
C GLY A 385 -17.03 11.96 -23.40
N ALA A 386 -16.83 11.43 -24.60
CA ALA A 386 -16.92 10.00 -24.88
C ALA A 386 -15.66 9.24 -24.43
N SER A 387 -14.56 9.94 -24.14
CA SER A 387 -13.37 9.39 -23.50
C SER A 387 -12.91 10.23 -22.30
N ALA A 388 -12.51 9.56 -21.22
CA ALA A 388 -11.81 10.13 -20.07
C ALA A 388 -11.13 8.99 -19.30
N THR A 389 -10.17 9.34 -18.44
CA THR A 389 -9.61 8.39 -17.47
C THR A 389 -10.40 8.47 -16.17
N ILE A 390 -11.06 7.39 -15.78
CA ILE A 390 -11.83 7.31 -14.53
C ILE A 390 -11.31 6.16 -13.68
N GLY A 391 -10.84 6.43 -12.47
CA GLY A 391 -10.36 5.40 -11.55
C GLY A 391 -9.45 5.87 -10.42
N VAL A 392 -8.83 4.90 -9.75
CA VAL A 392 -7.78 5.12 -8.74
C VAL A 392 -6.57 4.24 -9.04
N ALA A 393 -5.37 4.72 -8.68
CA ALA A 393 -4.13 3.96 -8.86
C ALA A 393 -3.12 4.23 -7.73
N PRO A 394 -2.48 3.18 -7.17
CA PRO A 394 -1.45 3.32 -6.12
C PRO A 394 -0.11 3.77 -6.67
N VAL A 395 0.16 3.50 -7.96
CA VAL A 395 1.44 3.78 -8.64
C VAL A 395 1.17 4.25 -10.06
N ALA A 396 2.19 4.84 -10.67
CA ALA A 396 2.16 5.21 -12.07
C ALA A 396 2.34 3.99 -13.01
N GLY A 397 1.54 3.90 -14.08
CA GLY A 397 1.72 3.00 -15.22
C GLY A 397 0.60 1.98 -15.43
N PHE A 398 0.48 1.47 -16.66
CA PHE A 398 -0.53 0.49 -17.12
C PHE A 398 -0.35 -0.95 -16.58
N GLY A 399 0.45 -1.17 -15.54
CA GLY A 399 1.03 -2.50 -15.23
C GLY A 399 0.81 -3.08 -13.83
N GLY A 400 0.04 -2.45 -12.94
CA GLY A 400 -0.20 -2.98 -11.59
C GLY A 400 -1.63 -3.50 -11.40
N LYS A 401 -1.81 -4.74 -10.92
CA LYS A 401 -3.14 -5.24 -10.52
C LYS A 401 -3.62 -4.56 -9.23
N SER A 402 -4.21 -3.39 -9.40
CA SER A 402 -5.43 -2.88 -8.75
C SER A 402 -5.79 -1.56 -9.45
N LEU A 403 -5.88 -1.65 -10.79
CA LEU A 403 -6.25 -0.55 -11.67
C LEU A 403 -7.76 -0.62 -11.90
N LEU A 404 -8.54 0.10 -11.10
CA LEU A 404 -9.96 0.34 -11.41
C LEU A 404 -10.06 1.54 -12.36
N ILE A 405 -9.32 1.48 -13.47
CA ILE A 405 -9.36 2.51 -14.51
C ILE A 405 -10.22 1.99 -15.66
N SER A 406 -11.38 2.61 -15.87
CA SER A 406 -12.07 2.50 -17.16
C SER A 406 -11.44 3.52 -18.10
N HIS A 407 -10.73 3.03 -19.12
CA HIS A 407 -10.19 3.88 -20.17
C HIS A 407 -10.92 3.57 -21.48
N ASN A 408 -11.42 4.61 -22.14
CA ASN A 408 -11.75 4.58 -23.57
C ASN A 408 -12.75 3.48 -24.00
N THR A 409 -14.00 3.58 -23.54
CA THR A 409 -15.12 2.88 -24.18
C THR A 409 -16.22 3.88 -24.52
N PRO A 410 -16.91 3.73 -25.65
CA PRO A 410 -18.05 4.58 -26.00
C PRO A 410 -19.09 4.44 -24.88
N ALA A 411 -19.20 5.49 -24.06
CA ALA A 411 -19.91 5.54 -22.78
C ALA A 411 -19.33 4.62 -21.68
N PRO A 412 -18.57 5.16 -20.70
CA PRO A 412 -18.46 4.48 -19.41
C PRO A 412 -19.88 4.35 -18.87
N ALA A 413 -20.39 3.14 -18.65
CA ALA A 413 -21.80 2.86 -18.37
C ALA A 413 -22.42 3.60 -17.16
N LEU A 414 -21.61 4.37 -16.41
CA LEU A 414 -21.97 5.11 -15.20
C LEU A 414 -21.95 6.63 -15.38
N VAL A 415 -21.20 7.18 -16.34
CA VAL A 415 -21.12 8.62 -16.60
C VAL A 415 -22.42 9.07 -17.28
N GLY A 416 -23.14 10.02 -16.66
CA GLY A 416 -24.44 10.51 -17.15
C GLY A 416 -25.63 9.60 -16.81
N SER A 417 -25.43 8.58 -15.97
CA SER A 417 -26.46 7.63 -15.57
C SER A 417 -27.25 8.04 -14.31
N GLY A 418 -26.87 9.15 -13.66
CA GLY A 418 -27.39 9.56 -12.36
C GLY A 418 -26.97 8.65 -11.18
N LYS A 419 -26.00 7.75 -11.41
CA LYS A 419 -25.42 6.87 -10.39
C LYS A 419 -24.02 7.32 -10.00
N SER A 420 -23.65 7.02 -8.76
CA SER A 420 -22.29 7.26 -8.25
C SER A 420 -21.46 5.98 -8.27
N LEU A 421 -20.15 6.15 -8.41
CA LEU A 421 -19.16 5.11 -8.22
C LEU A 421 -18.65 5.19 -6.78
N ARG A 422 -18.92 4.18 -5.95
CA ARG A 422 -18.24 4.04 -4.65
C ARG A 422 -17.02 3.14 -4.84
N LEU A 423 -15.87 3.64 -4.42
CA LEU A 423 -14.62 2.90 -4.29
C LEU A 423 -14.30 2.86 -2.79
N SER A 424 -14.36 1.68 -2.19
CA SER A 424 -13.91 1.46 -0.81
C SER A 424 -12.69 0.55 -0.83
N ALA A 425 -11.69 0.84 0.00
CA ALA A 425 -10.56 -0.05 0.16
C ALA A 425 -11.09 -1.45 0.53
N ALA A 426 -10.59 -2.48 -0.15
CA ALA A 426 -10.69 -3.86 0.26
C ALA A 426 -9.80 -4.02 1.49
N HIS A 427 -10.28 -3.52 2.62
CA HIS A 427 -9.91 -4.12 3.87
C HIS A 427 -10.97 -5.18 4.15
N PRO A 428 -10.59 -6.44 4.37
CA PRO A 428 -11.28 -7.16 5.43
C PRO A 428 -10.98 -6.36 6.70
N THR A 429 -11.80 -5.35 7.03
CA THR A 429 -11.71 -4.73 8.35
C THR A 429 -12.07 -5.85 9.31
N ILE A 430 -11.04 -6.41 9.95
CA ILE A 430 -11.20 -7.55 10.84
C ILE A 430 -12.03 -7.00 12.02
N ARG A 431 -13.35 -7.21 11.96
CA ARG A 431 -14.39 -6.94 12.97
C ARG A 431 -15.03 -5.54 12.95
N ASP A 432 -15.50 -5.06 11.81
CA ASP A 432 -16.38 -3.88 11.76
C ASP A 432 -17.87 -4.28 11.85
N PHE A 433 -18.56 -3.98 12.96
CA PHE A 433 -19.97 -4.32 13.19
C PHE A 433 -20.94 -3.15 13.02
N ASP A 434 -20.47 -1.94 12.72
CA ASP A 434 -21.32 -0.78 12.46
C ASP A 434 -21.08 -0.07 11.13
N GLY A 435 -20.13 -0.56 10.33
CA GLY A 435 -19.82 -0.09 8.98
C GLY A 435 -19.03 1.21 8.96
N ASP A 436 -18.40 1.60 10.08
CA ASP A 436 -17.59 2.81 10.20
C ASP A 436 -16.20 2.68 9.55
N GLY A 437 -15.85 1.49 9.06
CA GLY A 437 -14.57 1.18 8.42
C GLY A 437 -13.43 0.96 9.41
N ARG A 438 -13.71 0.85 10.71
CA ARG A 438 -12.74 0.59 11.78
C ARG A 438 -13.08 -0.73 12.49
N SER A 439 -12.09 -1.28 13.19
CA SER A 439 -12.29 -2.54 13.92
C SER A 439 -12.90 -2.28 15.30
N ASP A 440 -13.98 -3.01 15.58
CA ASP A 440 -14.65 -3.06 16.87
C ASP A 440 -14.03 -4.11 17.81
N ILE A 441 -14.20 -3.90 19.11
CA ILE A 441 -13.80 -4.88 20.12
C ILE A 441 -14.96 -5.83 20.38
N VAL A 442 -14.73 -7.11 20.09
CA VAL A 442 -15.74 -8.16 20.24
C VAL A 442 -15.32 -9.15 21.31
N VAL A 443 -16.24 -9.43 22.23
CA VAL A 443 -16.12 -10.50 23.22
C VAL A 443 -17.30 -11.44 23.09
N TRP A 444 -17.01 -12.72 22.83
CA TRP A 444 -18.03 -13.77 22.87
C TRP A 444 -17.99 -14.54 24.19
N ARG A 445 -19.15 -14.72 24.82
CA ARG A 445 -19.31 -15.43 26.08
C ARG A 445 -19.98 -16.80 25.85
N PRO A 446 -19.22 -17.91 25.98
CA PRO A 446 -19.68 -19.25 25.58
C PRO A 446 -20.85 -19.80 26.37
N ALA A 447 -21.04 -19.38 27.63
CA ALA A 447 -22.04 -19.99 28.52
C ALA A 447 -23.49 -19.83 28.01
N PHE A 448 -23.75 -18.81 27.18
CA PHE A 448 -25.10 -18.48 26.70
C PHE A 448 -25.11 -17.96 25.25
N GLY A 449 -23.96 -17.95 24.56
CA GLY A 449 -23.84 -17.46 23.18
C GLY A 449 -23.98 -15.94 23.04
N TYR A 450 -23.49 -15.15 24.01
CA TYR A 450 -23.58 -13.68 23.92
C TYR A 450 -22.36 -13.07 23.25
N TRP A 451 -22.63 -12.19 22.30
CA TRP A 451 -21.66 -11.29 21.68
C TRP A 451 -21.80 -9.92 22.32
N PHE A 452 -20.68 -9.35 22.75
CA PHE A 452 -20.57 -7.96 23.22
C PHE A 452 -19.63 -7.24 22.27
N VAL A 453 -20.10 -6.13 21.71
CA VAL A 453 -19.37 -5.34 20.72
C VAL A 453 -19.23 -3.91 21.23
N LEU A 454 -17.99 -3.45 21.44
CA LEU A 454 -17.68 -2.05 21.69
C LEU A 454 -17.32 -1.40 20.37
N LEU A 455 -18.07 -0.36 20.02
CA LEU A 455 -17.97 0.29 18.72
C LEU A 455 -16.84 1.31 18.70
N SER A 456 -15.99 1.27 17.68
CA SER A 456 -14.97 2.30 17.43
C SER A 456 -15.58 3.68 17.21
N SER A 457 -16.75 3.76 16.56
CA SER A 457 -17.52 4.98 16.35
C SER A 457 -17.94 5.69 17.64
N THR A 458 -17.88 4.98 18.77
CA THR A 458 -18.22 5.50 20.11
C THR A 458 -17.00 5.64 21.02
N ASP A 459 -15.79 5.60 20.46
CA ASP A 459 -14.51 5.54 21.21
C ASP A 459 -14.51 4.40 22.24
N PHE A 460 -15.05 3.24 21.83
CA PHE A 460 -15.18 2.03 22.63
C PHE A 460 -15.98 2.21 23.94
N SER A 461 -16.94 3.15 23.97
CA SER A 461 -17.78 3.42 25.13
C SER A 461 -18.62 2.21 25.54
N TYR A 462 -18.36 1.68 26.74
CA TYR A 462 -19.12 0.56 27.30
C TYR A 462 -20.62 0.85 27.45
N ALA A 463 -21.01 2.12 27.64
CA ALA A 463 -22.41 2.50 27.76
C ALA A 463 -23.20 2.35 26.45
N GLN A 464 -22.51 2.32 25.31
CA GLN A 464 -23.09 2.25 23.96
C GLN A 464 -22.77 0.92 23.26
N HIS A 465 -22.32 -0.10 24.01
CA HIS A 465 -22.04 -1.41 23.45
C HIS A 465 -23.29 -2.03 22.80
N LYS A 466 -23.08 -2.76 21.72
CA LYS A 466 -24.11 -3.65 21.16
C LYS A 466 -23.98 -5.03 21.80
N SER A 467 -25.12 -5.69 21.99
CA SER A 467 -25.13 -7.08 22.45
C SER A 467 -26.11 -7.92 21.64
N PHE A 468 -25.69 -9.13 21.31
CA PHE A 468 -26.46 -10.07 20.53
C PHE A 468 -26.40 -11.45 21.18
N GLN A 469 -27.53 -12.15 21.21
CA GLN A 469 -27.55 -13.55 21.61
C GLN A 469 -27.58 -14.43 20.36
N PHE A 470 -26.44 -15.03 20.03
CA PHE A 470 -26.29 -15.86 18.84
C PHE A 470 -25.25 -16.98 19.07
N GLY A 471 -25.72 -18.23 18.91
CA GLY A 471 -24.96 -19.44 19.20
C GLY A 471 -25.40 -20.16 20.48
N LEU A 472 -24.86 -21.36 20.69
CA LEU A 472 -25.13 -22.23 21.85
C LEU A 472 -23.84 -22.57 22.61
N PRO A 473 -23.95 -23.05 23.87
CA PRO A 473 -22.78 -23.58 24.59
C PRO A 473 -22.09 -24.69 23.81
N GLY A 474 -20.78 -24.54 23.60
CA GLY A 474 -19.95 -25.47 22.84
C GLY A 474 -19.76 -25.11 21.36
N ASP A 475 -20.46 -24.08 20.86
CA ASP A 475 -20.12 -23.49 19.56
C ASP A 475 -18.80 -22.68 19.66
N ILE A 476 -18.15 -22.42 18.53
CA ILE A 476 -16.92 -21.62 18.41
C ILE A 476 -17.26 -20.35 17.63
N PRO A 477 -16.97 -19.14 18.14
CA PRO A 477 -17.25 -17.90 17.43
C PRO A 477 -16.32 -17.78 16.22
N ALA A 478 -16.89 -17.47 15.06
CA ALA A 478 -16.19 -17.39 13.79
C ALA A 478 -16.80 -16.30 12.90
N PRO A 479 -16.77 -15.02 13.33
CA PRO A 479 -17.38 -13.93 12.60
C PRO A 479 -16.64 -13.67 11.27
N GLY A 480 -17.37 -13.29 10.22
CA GLY A 480 -16.87 -12.91 8.89
C GLY A 480 -17.94 -12.08 8.15
N ASP A 481 -17.58 -11.33 7.11
CA ASP A 481 -18.55 -10.71 6.20
C ASP A 481 -18.92 -11.72 5.10
N PHE A 482 -19.92 -12.58 5.33
CA PHE A 482 -20.24 -13.68 4.41
C PHE A 482 -21.19 -13.26 3.28
N ASP A 483 -21.85 -12.11 3.39
CA ASP A 483 -22.79 -11.62 2.38
C ASP A 483 -22.25 -10.44 1.54
N GLY A 484 -21.09 -9.89 1.92
CA GLY A 484 -20.32 -8.89 1.19
C GLY A 484 -20.91 -7.49 1.31
N ASP A 485 -21.60 -7.19 2.40
CA ASP A 485 -22.14 -5.86 2.67
C ASP A 485 -21.13 -4.90 3.30
N GLY A 486 -19.93 -5.40 3.62
CA GLY A 486 -18.84 -4.65 4.25
C GLY A 486 -18.93 -4.59 5.77
N MET A 487 -19.91 -5.26 6.38
CA MET A 487 -20.08 -5.39 7.82
C MET A 487 -19.88 -6.83 8.27
N MET A 488 -19.54 -7.00 9.55
CA MET A 488 -19.29 -8.29 10.14
C MET A 488 -20.60 -9.01 10.47
N ASP A 489 -20.75 -10.24 9.97
CA ASP A 489 -21.84 -11.11 10.37
C ASP A 489 -21.55 -11.78 11.72
N LEU A 490 -22.63 -12.06 12.45
CA LEU A 490 -22.53 -12.95 13.61
C LEU A 490 -22.47 -14.38 13.11
N ALA A 491 -21.36 -15.06 13.36
CA ALA A 491 -21.20 -16.44 12.92
C ALA A 491 -20.58 -17.35 13.98
N VAL A 492 -21.08 -18.59 14.02
CA VAL A 492 -20.59 -19.64 14.92
C VAL A 492 -20.39 -20.95 14.17
N PHE A 493 -19.33 -21.67 14.51
CA PHE A 493 -19.06 -23.02 14.08
C PHE A 493 -19.41 -24.00 15.18
N ARG A 494 -20.29 -24.97 14.89
CA ARG A 494 -20.68 -26.04 15.79
C ARG A 494 -19.84 -27.29 15.51
N PRO A 495 -18.87 -27.63 16.39
CA PRO A 495 -17.91 -28.70 16.10
C PRO A 495 -18.53 -30.09 15.98
N THR A 496 -19.66 -30.34 16.64
CA THR A 496 -20.30 -31.67 16.67
C THR A 496 -20.69 -32.21 15.30
N TRP A 497 -21.01 -31.32 14.35
CA TRP A 497 -21.44 -31.69 12.99
C TRP A 497 -20.67 -30.96 11.88
N GLY A 498 -19.71 -30.11 12.25
CA GLY A 498 -19.03 -29.22 11.32
C GLY A 498 -20.00 -28.21 10.68
N LEU A 499 -20.90 -27.64 11.48
CA LEU A 499 -21.99 -26.81 10.97
C LEU A 499 -21.73 -25.33 11.26
N TRP A 500 -21.79 -24.50 10.24
CA TRP A 500 -21.72 -23.05 10.34
C TRP A 500 -23.11 -22.47 10.44
N TYR A 501 -23.31 -21.52 11.34
CA TYR A 501 -24.48 -20.65 11.39
C TYR A 501 -24.01 -19.22 11.21
N VAL A 502 -24.64 -18.48 10.29
CA VAL A 502 -24.30 -17.08 9.99
C VAL A 502 -25.57 -16.25 10.01
N ALA A 503 -25.63 -15.25 10.88
CA ALA A 503 -26.69 -14.23 10.91
C ALA A 503 -26.20 -12.95 10.22
N GLN A 504 -26.89 -12.56 9.16
CA GLN A 504 -26.43 -11.55 8.21
C GLN A 504 -26.65 -10.12 8.69
N SER A 505 -25.61 -9.28 8.68
CA SER A 505 -25.67 -7.84 9.03
C SER A 505 -26.63 -7.07 8.13
N SER A 506 -26.65 -7.38 6.82
CA SER A 506 -27.51 -6.73 5.83
C SER A 506 -29.01 -6.85 6.15
N SER A 507 -29.37 -7.86 6.94
CA SER A 507 -30.74 -8.14 7.40
C SER A 507 -31.03 -7.61 8.81
N GLY A 508 -30.08 -6.89 9.42
CA GLY A 508 -30.11 -6.57 10.84
C GLY A 508 -30.03 -7.82 11.73
N PHE A 509 -29.26 -8.83 11.31
CA PHE A 509 -29.08 -10.13 11.98
C PHE A 509 -30.36 -10.99 12.09
N SER A 510 -31.35 -10.77 11.22
CA SER A 510 -32.62 -11.51 11.23
C SER A 510 -32.63 -12.72 10.28
N SER A 511 -31.83 -12.67 9.21
CA SER A 511 -31.60 -13.77 8.26
C SER A 511 -30.47 -14.65 8.78
N VAL A 512 -30.72 -15.95 8.96
CA VAL A 512 -29.73 -16.92 9.41
C VAL A 512 -29.57 -18.03 8.38
N THR A 513 -28.33 -18.25 7.92
CA THR A 513 -27.98 -19.39 7.07
C THR A 513 -27.31 -20.49 7.89
N ALA A 514 -27.41 -21.73 7.40
CA ALA A 514 -26.76 -22.88 8.01
C ALA A 514 -26.10 -23.76 6.93
N THR A 515 -24.78 -23.94 7.03
CA THR A 515 -23.99 -24.64 6.00
C THR A 515 -23.06 -25.66 6.65
N GLN A 516 -23.10 -26.92 6.19
CA GLN A 516 -22.22 -27.96 6.71
C GLN A 516 -20.87 -27.96 6.00
N TRP A 517 -19.83 -27.51 6.71
CA TRP A 517 -18.47 -27.49 6.20
C TRP A 517 -17.44 -27.66 7.33
N GLY A 518 -16.73 -28.80 7.32
CA GLY A 518 -15.78 -29.20 8.36
C GLY A 518 -16.18 -30.48 9.09
N LEU A 519 -15.34 -30.90 10.02
CA LEU A 519 -15.47 -32.11 10.83
C LEU A 519 -15.24 -31.81 12.32
N PRO A 520 -15.67 -32.70 13.24
CA PRO A 520 -15.30 -32.60 14.64
C PRO A 520 -13.79 -32.54 14.85
N GLY A 521 -13.31 -31.54 15.58
CA GLY A 521 -11.90 -31.28 15.83
C GLY A 521 -11.24 -30.27 14.87
N ASP A 522 -11.96 -29.84 13.83
CA ASP A 522 -11.52 -28.74 12.98
C ASP A 522 -11.66 -27.37 13.70
N ILE A 523 -10.79 -26.42 13.36
CA ILE A 523 -10.76 -25.06 13.90
C ILE A 523 -11.26 -24.10 12.81
N PRO A 524 -12.34 -23.34 13.05
CA PRO A 524 -12.85 -22.38 12.06
C PRO A 524 -11.91 -21.19 11.88
N LEU A 525 -11.65 -20.79 10.64
CA LEU A 525 -10.78 -19.68 10.25
C LEU A 525 -11.39 -18.92 9.07
N PRO A 526 -12.58 -18.30 9.22
CA PRO A 526 -13.22 -17.60 8.11
C PRO A 526 -12.39 -16.39 7.69
N GLN A 527 -12.17 -16.27 6.37
CA GLN A 527 -11.49 -15.14 5.73
C GLN A 527 -11.83 -15.19 4.23
N ASP A 528 -11.69 -14.08 3.53
CA ASP A 528 -11.77 -14.05 2.07
C ASP A 528 -10.47 -14.63 1.46
N TYR A 529 -10.47 -15.92 1.09
CA TYR A 529 -9.31 -16.59 0.51
C TYR A 529 -9.29 -16.55 -1.02
N ASP A 530 -10.40 -16.20 -1.66
CA ASP A 530 -10.50 -16.14 -3.12
C ASP A 530 -10.58 -14.71 -3.69
N GLY A 531 -10.66 -13.70 -2.83
CA GLY A 531 -10.59 -12.28 -3.13
C GLY A 531 -11.90 -11.71 -3.68
N ASP A 532 -13.04 -12.36 -3.42
CA ASP A 532 -14.34 -11.92 -3.92
C ASP A 532 -15.03 -10.86 -3.05
N GLY A 533 -14.40 -10.48 -1.93
CA GLY A 533 -14.91 -9.51 -0.98
C GLY A 533 -15.89 -10.10 0.04
N ARG A 534 -16.02 -11.43 0.10
CA ARG A 534 -16.81 -12.15 1.11
C ARG A 534 -15.94 -13.15 1.85
N ALA A 535 -16.25 -13.38 3.11
CA ALA A 535 -15.61 -14.41 3.91
C ALA A 535 -16.00 -15.80 3.40
N ASP A 536 -15.01 -16.68 3.28
CA ASP A 536 -15.20 -18.09 2.98
C ASP A 536 -15.46 -18.92 4.24
N LEU A 537 -16.16 -20.05 4.09
CA LEU A 537 -16.23 -21.05 5.15
C LEU A 537 -14.96 -21.87 5.14
N ALA A 538 -14.03 -21.57 6.04
CA ALA A 538 -12.73 -22.21 6.10
C ALA A 538 -12.45 -22.87 7.45
N VAL A 539 -11.85 -24.05 7.40
CA VAL A 539 -11.50 -24.83 8.59
C VAL A 539 -10.07 -25.37 8.50
N TRP A 540 -9.29 -25.16 9.56
CA TRP A 540 -8.01 -25.82 9.75
C TRP A 540 -8.21 -27.17 10.42
N ARG A 541 -7.60 -28.20 9.86
CA ARG A 541 -7.61 -29.55 10.41
C ARG A 541 -6.23 -29.89 10.98
N PRO A 542 -6.04 -29.82 12.31
CA PRO A 542 -4.76 -30.11 12.93
C PRO A 542 -4.25 -31.52 12.63
N SER A 543 -5.13 -32.51 12.50
CA SER A 543 -4.75 -33.91 12.29
C SER A 543 -4.09 -34.17 10.93
N SER A 544 -4.37 -33.35 9.92
CA SER A 544 -3.80 -33.50 8.58
C SER A 544 -2.87 -32.37 8.18
N GLY A 545 -2.78 -31.30 8.97
CA GLY A 545 -2.03 -30.11 8.59
C GLY A 545 -2.61 -29.41 7.36
N MET A 546 -3.93 -29.48 7.17
CA MET A 546 -4.62 -28.97 5.98
C MET A 546 -5.65 -27.92 6.33
N LEU A 547 -5.69 -26.84 5.57
CA LEU A 547 -6.77 -25.87 5.52
C LEU A 547 -7.75 -26.29 4.41
N TYR A 548 -9.04 -26.30 4.72
CA TYR A 548 -10.12 -26.60 3.78
C TYR A 548 -11.05 -25.39 3.66
N VAL A 549 -11.19 -24.86 2.46
CA VAL A 549 -11.97 -23.64 2.19
C VAL A 549 -13.10 -23.95 1.22
N LEU A 550 -14.33 -23.60 1.60
CA LEU A 550 -15.51 -23.58 0.72
C LEU A 550 -15.80 -22.14 0.32
N ARG A 551 -15.70 -21.88 -0.98
CA ARG A 551 -15.66 -20.53 -1.53
C ARG A 551 -17.02 -19.85 -1.59
N SER A 552 -17.08 -18.59 -1.14
CA SER A 552 -18.19 -17.66 -1.29
C SER A 552 -18.55 -17.44 -2.76
N SER A 553 -17.56 -17.30 -3.64
CA SER A 553 -17.73 -17.07 -5.08
C SER A 553 -18.48 -18.22 -5.79
N SER A 554 -18.51 -19.40 -5.18
CA SER A 554 -19.28 -20.56 -5.66
C SER A 554 -20.72 -20.59 -5.15
N GLY A 555 -21.14 -19.61 -4.34
CA GLY A 555 -22.37 -19.64 -3.57
C GLY A 555 -22.35 -20.69 -2.47
N PHE A 556 -21.16 -20.96 -1.89
CA PHE A 556 -20.92 -22.03 -0.93
C PHE A 556 -21.37 -23.42 -1.44
N ASN A 557 -21.10 -23.74 -2.71
CA ASN A 557 -21.55 -24.97 -3.35
C ASN A 557 -20.81 -26.21 -2.83
N ARG A 558 -21.33 -26.77 -1.74
CA ARG A 558 -20.78 -27.94 -1.06
C ARG A 558 -20.72 -29.19 -1.94
N GLU A 559 -21.73 -29.42 -2.78
CA GLU A 559 -21.76 -30.63 -3.64
C GLU A 559 -20.60 -30.60 -4.64
N ALA A 560 -20.39 -29.45 -5.29
CA ALA A 560 -19.26 -29.26 -6.20
C ALA A 560 -17.91 -29.37 -5.47
N ALA A 561 -17.82 -28.85 -4.24
CA ALA A 561 -16.63 -28.97 -3.42
C ALA A 561 -16.29 -30.43 -3.07
N LEU A 562 -17.29 -31.24 -2.70
CA LEU A 562 -17.11 -32.67 -2.40
C LEU A 562 -16.74 -33.50 -3.65
N LEU A 563 -17.11 -33.03 -4.84
CA LEU A 563 -16.69 -33.61 -6.12
C LEU A 563 -15.29 -33.14 -6.57
N GLY A 564 -14.61 -32.31 -5.77
CA GLY A 564 -13.24 -31.85 -6.03
C GLY A 564 -13.15 -30.66 -7.00
N SER A 565 -14.22 -29.89 -7.19
CA SER A 565 -14.18 -28.69 -8.03
C SER A 565 -13.24 -27.64 -7.45
N GLN A 566 -12.16 -27.31 -8.16
CA GLN A 566 -11.23 -26.26 -7.77
C GLN A 566 -11.83 -24.84 -7.82
N GLN A 567 -13.04 -24.68 -8.40
CA GLN A 567 -13.77 -23.42 -8.36
C GLN A 567 -14.57 -23.26 -7.06
N ALA A 568 -15.03 -24.36 -6.46
CA ALA A 568 -15.81 -24.34 -5.22
C ALA A 568 -14.95 -24.55 -3.97
N PHE A 569 -13.73 -25.06 -4.13
CA PHE A 569 -12.94 -25.61 -3.05
C PHE A 569 -11.45 -25.34 -3.20
N LEU A 570 -10.81 -24.96 -2.09
CA LEU A 570 -9.36 -24.83 -1.97
C LEU A 570 -8.86 -25.68 -0.81
N THR A 571 -7.73 -26.35 -1.02
CA THR A 571 -6.94 -27.00 0.04
C THR A 571 -5.55 -26.41 0.09
N VAL A 572 -5.10 -26.09 1.29
CA VAL A 572 -3.73 -25.61 1.54
C VAL A 572 -3.09 -26.51 2.57
N GLN A 573 -1.96 -27.12 2.21
CA GLN A 573 -1.14 -27.90 3.14
C GLN A 573 -0.17 -26.94 3.82
N ALA A 574 -0.09 -26.97 5.15
CA ALA A 574 1.01 -26.30 5.83
C ALA A 574 2.32 -27.01 5.46
N GLY A 575 3.22 -26.31 4.78
CA GLY A 575 4.57 -26.80 4.51
C GLY A 575 5.31 -27.02 5.82
N GLY A 576 5.97 -28.17 5.96
CA GLY A 576 6.89 -28.46 7.05
C GLY A 576 8.27 -27.85 6.83
#